data_AF-A0A9D8K277-F1
#
_entry.id   AF-A0A9D8K277-F1
#
_cell.length_a   1.000
_cell.length_b   1.000
_cell.length_c   1.000
_cell.angle_alpha   90.00
_cell.angle_beta   90.00
_cell.angle_gamma   90.00
#
_symmetry.space_group_name_H-M   'P 1'
#
loop_
_entity.id
_entity.type
_entity.pdbx_description
1 polymer ?
#
loop_
_entity_poly.entity_id
_entity_poly.type
_entity_poly.pdbx_seq_one_letter_code
_entity_poly.pdbx_strand_id
1 'polypeptide(L)'
;MGLAILAAAVPSHATAVNLDFSFSPALSQNEPIPQSYGDIPGQIDLVYSSVSAPGSSTPCFDPQLRFWDVEYSNLLDVAYACNGGTGQIKLLPLPGYQVTLQGFDLGAWPRVDRSSQVTVFAADLSTVVVLDPPPLTISGTLAKQYSFAGPQFTRLDGFAIQYGPDGFNVGIDNLRFVVSPVPAPLPLLGVAGLFAGSRNLRRRVKAVQSIKAGGT
;
A
#
# COMPACT_ATOMS: atom_id res chain seq x y z
N MET A 1 -7.58 23.09 36.50
CA MET A 1 -8.35 22.43 35.44
C MET A 1 -7.41 21.48 34.73
N GLY A 2 -7.56 20.17 34.94
CA GLY A 2 -6.69 19.16 34.35
C GLY A 2 -7.21 18.77 32.98
N LEU A 3 -6.40 18.97 31.93
CA LEU A 3 -6.71 18.53 30.58
C LEU A 3 -6.43 17.02 30.48
N ALA A 4 -7.48 16.21 30.52
CA ALA A 4 -7.38 14.78 30.23
C ALA A 4 -7.26 14.61 28.71
N ILE A 5 -6.10 14.13 28.24
CA ILE A 5 -5.92 13.73 26.84
C ILE A 5 -6.48 12.31 26.72
N LEU A 6 -7.65 12.16 26.11
CA LEU A 6 -8.13 10.85 25.68
C LEU A 6 -7.27 10.40 24.49
N ALA A 7 -6.46 9.36 24.69
CA ALA A 7 -5.88 8.61 23.59
C ALA A 7 -6.99 7.74 23.00
N ALA A 8 -7.51 8.11 21.83
CA ALA A 8 -8.39 7.24 21.07
C ALA A 8 -7.57 6.06 20.51
N ALA A 9 -8.01 4.83 20.77
CA ALA A 9 -7.42 3.65 20.16
C ALA A 9 -7.78 3.67 18.66
N VAL A 10 -6.79 3.92 17.81
CA VAL A 10 -6.95 3.76 16.37
C VAL A 10 -7.02 2.25 16.11
N PRO A 11 -7.98 1.74 15.30
CA PRO A 11 -7.99 0.34 14.91
C PRO A 11 -6.60 -0.02 14.37
N SER A 12 -6.03 -1.16 14.78
CA SER A 12 -4.64 -1.54 14.47
C SER A 12 -4.52 -2.64 13.41
N HIS A 13 -5.62 -2.95 12.72
CA HIS A 13 -5.63 -4.07 11.79
C HIS A 13 -5.28 -3.62 10.38
N ALA A 14 -4.32 -4.31 9.79
CA ALA A 14 -4.02 -4.20 8.38
C ALA A 14 -4.96 -5.09 7.57
N THR A 15 -5.42 -4.60 6.43
CA THR A 15 -6.27 -5.33 5.49
C THR A 15 -5.45 -5.65 4.24
N ALA A 16 -5.25 -6.95 3.98
CA ALA A 16 -4.66 -7.42 2.73
C ALA A 16 -5.75 -7.51 1.65
N VAL A 17 -5.44 -7.04 0.46
CA VAL A 17 -6.33 -7.00 -0.70
C VAL A 17 -5.63 -7.65 -1.89
N ASN A 18 -6.34 -8.52 -2.58
CA ASN A 18 -5.98 -9.03 -3.91
C ASN A 18 -7.11 -8.66 -4.87
N LEU A 19 -6.83 -7.77 -5.83
CA LEU A 19 -7.75 -7.49 -6.91
C LEU A 19 -7.43 -8.43 -8.05
N ASP A 20 -8.28 -9.44 -8.22
CA ASP A 20 -8.21 -10.43 -9.30
C ASP A 20 -9.25 -10.16 -10.40
N PHE A 21 -9.94 -9.01 -10.32
CA PHE A 21 -11.04 -8.59 -11.18
C PHE A 21 -12.12 -9.66 -11.43
N SER A 22 -12.28 -10.60 -10.49
CA SER A 22 -13.33 -11.61 -10.54
C SER A 22 -14.64 -11.02 -9.99
N PHE A 23 -15.53 -10.60 -10.89
CA PHE A 23 -16.79 -9.95 -10.53
C PHE A 23 -17.92 -10.94 -10.26
N SER A 24 -18.83 -10.60 -9.34
CA SER A 24 -20.06 -11.35 -9.08
C SER A 24 -21.26 -10.40 -8.99
N PRO A 25 -22.19 -10.40 -9.99
CA PRO A 25 -22.12 -11.15 -11.24
C PRO A 25 -20.93 -10.72 -12.11
N ALA A 26 -20.45 -11.63 -12.97
CA ALA A 26 -19.35 -11.35 -13.87
C ALA A 26 -19.68 -10.18 -14.82
N LEU A 27 -18.69 -9.33 -15.09
CA LEU A 27 -18.80 -8.30 -16.11
C LEU A 27 -18.76 -8.93 -17.51
N SER A 28 -19.39 -8.27 -18.47
CA SER A 28 -19.20 -8.64 -19.89
C SER A 28 -17.87 -8.08 -20.39
N GLN A 29 -17.27 -8.72 -21.40
CA GLN A 29 -16.07 -8.19 -22.06
C GLN A 29 -16.27 -6.75 -22.48
N ASN A 30 -15.24 -5.93 -22.29
CA ASN A 30 -15.24 -4.49 -22.52
C ASN A 30 -16.08 -3.66 -21.56
N GLU A 31 -16.76 -4.22 -20.57
CA GLU A 31 -17.43 -3.37 -19.58
C GLU A 31 -16.41 -2.57 -18.77
N PRO A 32 -16.70 -1.30 -18.44
CA PRO A 32 -15.81 -0.49 -17.62
C PRO A 32 -15.74 -1.08 -16.20
N ILE A 33 -14.55 -1.03 -15.62
CA ILE A 33 -14.35 -1.45 -14.24
C ILE A 33 -15.07 -0.46 -13.31
N PRO A 34 -15.97 -0.92 -12.42
CA PRO A 34 -16.62 -0.04 -11.47
C PRO A 34 -15.60 0.70 -10.62
N GLN A 35 -15.78 2.01 -10.52
CA GLN A 35 -14.85 2.87 -9.79
C GLN A 35 -14.72 2.48 -8.31
N SER A 36 -15.75 1.87 -7.73
CA SER A 36 -15.75 1.41 -6.34
C SER A 36 -15.18 -0.01 -6.14
N TYR A 37 -14.73 -0.68 -7.21
CA TYR A 37 -14.12 -1.99 -7.09
C TYR A 37 -12.80 -1.87 -6.32
N GLY A 38 -12.59 -2.71 -5.31
CA GLY A 38 -11.38 -2.68 -4.47
C GLY A 38 -11.31 -1.56 -3.42
N ASP A 39 -12.24 -0.59 -3.41
CA ASP A 39 -12.32 0.44 -2.37
C ASP A 39 -12.61 -0.17 -1.01
N ILE A 40 -11.98 0.37 0.03
CA ILE A 40 -12.31 0.05 1.43
C ILE A 40 -12.80 1.34 2.09
N PRO A 41 -14.11 1.45 2.38
CA PRO A 41 -14.69 2.66 2.95
C PRO A 41 -13.93 3.15 4.19
N GLY A 42 -13.44 4.39 4.12
CA GLY A 42 -12.71 5.03 5.21
C GLY A 42 -11.24 4.63 5.33
N GLN A 43 -10.70 3.79 4.44
CA GLN A 43 -9.28 3.38 4.47
C GLN A 43 -8.53 3.65 3.17
N ILE A 44 -9.08 3.30 2.01
CA ILE A 44 -8.43 3.48 0.71
C ILE A 44 -9.47 3.66 -0.39
N ASP A 45 -9.18 4.54 -1.33
CA ASP A 45 -9.89 4.69 -2.59
C ASP A 45 -8.96 4.27 -3.75
N LEU A 46 -9.51 3.63 -4.77
CA LEU A 46 -8.82 3.23 -5.98
C LEU A 46 -9.32 4.05 -7.16
N VAL A 47 -8.44 4.38 -8.10
CA VAL A 47 -8.82 5.08 -9.33
C VAL A 47 -8.32 4.33 -10.54
N TYR A 48 -9.26 3.93 -11.39
CA TYR A 48 -9.01 3.21 -12.64
C TYR A 48 -9.10 4.19 -13.81
N SER A 49 -8.02 4.33 -14.56
CA SER A 49 -7.97 5.26 -15.68
C SER A 49 -7.14 4.74 -16.84
N SER A 50 -7.57 5.09 -18.04
CA SER A 50 -6.80 4.98 -19.26
C SER A 50 -6.32 6.37 -19.65
N VAL A 51 -5.02 6.52 -19.90
CA VAL A 51 -4.43 7.81 -20.31
C VAL A 51 -3.75 7.66 -21.66
N SER A 52 -3.75 8.70 -22.48
CA SER A 52 -3.01 8.67 -23.76
C SER A 52 -1.55 8.35 -23.51
N ALA A 53 -1.02 7.36 -24.21
CA ALA A 53 0.36 6.98 -24.02
C ALA A 53 1.30 8.08 -24.56
N PRO A 54 2.40 8.40 -23.86
CA PRO A 54 3.38 9.37 -24.35
C PRO A 54 3.88 8.99 -25.74
N GLY A 55 3.73 9.89 -26.71
CA GLY A 55 4.17 9.67 -28.10
C GLY A 55 3.23 8.82 -28.96
N SER A 56 2.07 8.38 -28.44
CA SER A 56 1.05 7.71 -29.25
C SER A 56 0.34 8.70 -30.18
N SER A 57 0.21 8.35 -31.46
CA SER A 57 -0.60 9.09 -32.43
C SER A 57 -2.09 8.72 -32.35
N THR A 58 -2.44 7.68 -31.60
CA THR A 58 -3.81 7.22 -31.40
C THR A 58 -4.33 7.80 -30.09
N PRO A 59 -5.24 8.78 -30.12
CA PRO A 59 -5.81 9.33 -28.91
C PRO A 59 -6.63 8.29 -28.16
N CYS A 60 -6.44 8.25 -26.84
CA CYS A 60 -7.24 7.45 -25.94
C CYS A 60 -8.63 8.08 -25.78
N PHE A 61 -9.66 7.47 -26.40
CA PHE A 61 -11.03 7.99 -26.35
C PHE A 61 -11.86 7.48 -25.18
N ASP A 62 -11.35 6.49 -24.46
CA ASP A 62 -11.98 5.96 -23.27
C ASP A 62 -11.09 6.20 -22.05
N PRO A 63 -11.52 7.01 -21.08
CA PRO A 63 -10.71 7.34 -19.92
C PRO A 63 -10.73 6.27 -18.83
N GLN A 64 -11.51 5.19 -18.96
CA GLN A 64 -11.63 4.15 -17.92
C GLN A 64 -10.85 2.87 -18.31
N LEU A 65 -10.49 2.07 -17.31
CA LEU A 65 -10.05 0.69 -17.57
C LEU A 65 -11.27 -0.18 -17.84
N ARG A 66 -11.09 -1.15 -18.73
CA ARG A 66 -12.11 -2.12 -19.12
C ARG A 66 -11.74 -3.52 -18.66
N PHE A 67 -12.75 -4.35 -18.51
CA PHE A 67 -12.64 -5.76 -18.17
C PHE A 67 -12.49 -6.65 -19.41
N TRP A 68 -11.67 -7.68 -19.31
CA TRP A 68 -11.57 -8.76 -20.29
C TRP A 68 -11.26 -10.09 -19.60
N ASP A 69 -11.92 -11.17 -19.98
CA ASP A 69 -11.95 -12.43 -19.21
C ASP A 69 -10.84 -13.43 -19.57
N VAL A 70 -10.36 -13.48 -20.83
CA VAL A 70 -9.40 -14.50 -21.29
C VAL A 70 -8.31 -13.98 -22.25
N GLU A 71 -7.32 -14.83 -22.54
CA GLU A 71 -6.29 -14.63 -23.59
C GLU A 71 -5.17 -13.61 -23.31
N TYR A 72 -5.14 -13.01 -22.12
CA TYR A 72 -3.99 -12.24 -21.66
C TYR A 72 -2.95 -13.18 -21.02
N SER A 73 -2.11 -13.78 -21.85
CA SER A 73 -1.20 -14.86 -21.42
C SER A 73 -1.98 -15.99 -20.73
N ASN A 74 -1.57 -16.42 -19.54
CA ASN A 74 -2.29 -17.36 -18.70
C ASN A 74 -3.17 -16.69 -17.64
N LEU A 75 -3.38 -15.37 -17.70
CA LEU A 75 -4.30 -14.66 -16.80
C LEU A 75 -5.76 -14.87 -17.25
N LEU A 76 -6.64 -14.76 -16.28
CA LEU A 76 -8.08 -14.61 -16.45
C LEU A 76 -8.47 -13.26 -15.84
N ASP A 77 -9.60 -12.71 -16.25
CA ASP A 77 -10.20 -11.54 -15.61
C ASP A 77 -9.20 -10.38 -15.42
N VAL A 78 -8.85 -9.70 -16.50
CA VAL A 78 -7.86 -8.62 -16.49
C VAL A 78 -8.49 -7.24 -16.66
N ALA A 79 -7.81 -6.23 -16.12
CA ALA A 79 -8.04 -4.84 -16.44
C ALA A 79 -7.13 -4.37 -17.58
N TYR A 80 -7.68 -3.73 -18.60
CA TYR A 80 -6.93 -3.23 -19.75
C TYR A 80 -7.37 -1.80 -20.12
N ALA A 81 -6.55 -1.11 -20.90
CA ALA A 81 -6.74 0.29 -21.25
C ALA A 81 -7.24 0.50 -22.69
N CYS A 82 -7.57 1.74 -23.03
CA CYS A 82 -7.89 2.13 -24.41
C CYS A 82 -6.74 1.80 -25.40
N ASN A 83 -7.09 1.65 -26.69
CA ASN A 83 -6.11 1.47 -27.75
C ASN A 83 -5.16 2.66 -27.87
N GLY A 84 -3.84 2.38 -27.87
CA GLY A 84 -2.79 3.40 -27.88
C GLY A 84 -2.67 4.20 -26.58
N GLY A 85 -3.27 3.71 -25.49
CA GLY A 85 -3.17 4.30 -24.16
C GLY A 85 -2.36 3.47 -23.18
N THR A 86 -2.06 4.10 -22.04
CA THR A 86 -1.47 3.50 -20.86
C THR A 86 -2.58 3.24 -19.85
N GLY A 87 -2.63 2.03 -19.31
CA GLY A 87 -3.50 1.73 -18.17
C GLY A 87 -2.90 2.26 -16.89
N GLN A 88 -3.72 2.87 -16.05
CA GLN A 88 -3.33 3.46 -14.77
C GLN A 88 -4.27 3.06 -13.65
N ILE A 89 -3.70 2.53 -12.57
CA ILE A 89 -4.41 2.27 -11.31
C ILE A 89 -3.74 3.08 -10.21
N LYS A 90 -4.51 3.93 -9.52
CA LYS A 90 -4.03 4.63 -8.32
C LYS A 90 -4.58 3.98 -7.06
N LEU A 91 -3.72 3.83 -6.06
CA LEU A 91 -4.03 3.39 -4.71
C LEU A 91 -3.92 4.61 -3.79
N LEU A 92 -5.04 5.13 -3.30
CA LEU A 92 -5.12 6.39 -2.55
C LEU A 92 -5.52 6.13 -1.09
N PRO A 93 -4.57 5.86 -0.18
CA PRO A 93 -4.90 5.68 1.22
C PRO A 93 -5.52 6.96 1.80
N LEU A 94 -6.57 6.80 2.60
CA LEU A 94 -7.23 7.91 3.29
C LEU A 94 -6.42 8.36 4.53
N PRO A 95 -6.64 9.59 5.04
CA PRO A 95 -5.90 10.10 6.19
C PRO A 95 -5.94 9.15 7.38
N GLY A 96 -4.77 8.89 7.97
CA GLY A 96 -4.61 7.91 9.05
C GLY A 96 -4.29 6.49 8.59
N TYR A 97 -4.24 6.26 7.28
CA TYR A 97 -3.81 4.99 6.67
C TYR A 97 -2.57 5.19 5.79
N GLN A 98 -1.88 4.08 5.56
CA GLN A 98 -0.81 3.92 4.59
C GLN A 98 -1.08 2.66 3.76
N VAL A 99 -0.55 2.60 2.55
CA VAL A 99 -0.65 1.43 1.69
C VAL A 99 0.73 0.83 1.45
N THR A 100 0.84 -0.49 1.52
CA THR A 100 2.00 -1.26 1.10
C THR A 100 1.69 -2.01 -0.19
N LEU A 101 2.34 -1.65 -1.30
CA LEU A 101 2.21 -2.37 -2.56
C LEU A 101 3.04 -3.66 -2.51
N GLN A 102 2.43 -4.79 -2.83
CA GLN A 102 3.08 -6.11 -2.77
C GLN A 102 3.39 -6.67 -4.16
N GLY A 103 2.59 -6.36 -5.17
CA GLY A 103 2.82 -6.86 -6.52
C GLY A 103 1.57 -6.84 -7.39
N PHE A 104 1.75 -7.24 -8.64
CA PHE A 104 0.70 -7.41 -9.65
C PHE A 104 1.27 -8.27 -10.78
N ASP A 105 0.39 -8.74 -11.65
CA ASP A 105 0.77 -9.55 -12.80
C ASP A 105 0.35 -8.83 -14.10
N LEU A 106 1.17 -8.93 -15.14
CA LEU A 106 0.84 -8.43 -16.47
C LEU A 106 0.77 -9.56 -17.49
N GLY A 107 -0.30 -9.56 -18.30
CA GLY A 107 -0.51 -10.48 -19.40
C GLY A 107 -0.52 -9.78 -20.74
N ALA A 108 -0.30 -10.54 -21.81
CA ALA A 108 -0.26 -10.06 -23.19
C ALA A 108 -1.34 -10.76 -24.03
N TRP A 109 -2.18 -9.95 -24.67
CA TRP A 109 -3.27 -10.40 -25.53
C TRP A 109 -2.85 -10.45 -27.01
N PRO A 110 -3.39 -11.36 -27.84
CA PRO A 110 -4.13 -12.58 -27.49
C PRO A 110 -3.14 -13.75 -27.42
N ARG A 111 -2.37 -13.86 -26.33
CA ARG A 111 -1.31 -14.87 -26.18
C ARG A 111 -0.15 -14.76 -27.18
N VAL A 112 0.24 -13.53 -27.50
CA VAL A 112 1.44 -13.22 -28.28
C VAL A 112 2.34 -12.28 -27.49
N ASP A 113 3.65 -12.34 -27.71
CA ASP A 113 4.58 -11.45 -27.02
C ASP A 113 4.28 -9.99 -27.40
N ARG A 114 4.20 -9.11 -26.39
CA ARG A 114 3.94 -7.68 -26.56
C ARG A 114 5.06 -6.84 -25.98
N SER A 115 5.44 -5.79 -26.70
CA SER A 115 6.32 -4.76 -26.15
C SER A 115 5.52 -3.79 -25.30
N SER A 116 6.05 -3.45 -24.14
CA SER A 116 5.42 -2.61 -23.13
C SER A 116 6.49 -1.87 -22.33
N GLN A 117 6.05 -1.24 -21.26
CA GLN A 117 6.81 -0.62 -20.19
C GLN A 117 5.94 -0.64 -18.93
N VAL A 118 6.60 -0.59 -17.77
CA VAL A 118 5.91 -0.47 -16.48
C VAL A 118 6.58 0.62 -15.67
N THR A 119 5.78 1.47 -15.05
CA THR A 119 6.28 2.43 -14.10
C THR A 119 5.34 2.51 -12.90
N VAL A 120 5.90 2.37 -11.70
CA VAL A 120 5.20 2.60 -10.45
C VAL A 120 5.69 3.92 -9.89
N PHE A 121 4.76 4.80 -9.56
CA PHE A 121 5.01 6.12 -9.00
C PHE A 121 4.41 6.24 -7.59
N ALA A 122 4.80 7.30 -6.89
CA ALA A 122 3.91 7.93 -5.91
C ALA A 122 2.59 8.33 -6.59
N ALA A 123 1.47 8.37 -5.85
CA ALA A 123 0.15 8.55 -6.49
C ALA A 123 -0.03 9.89 -7.23
N ASP A 124 0.74 10.90 -6.86
CA ASP A 124 0.81 12.22 -7.52
C ASP A 124 1.63 12.22 -8.83
N LEU A 125 2.22 11.09 -9.20
CA LEU A 125 3.10 10.90 -10.37
C LEU A 125 4.42 11.67 -10.29
N SER A 126 4.80 12.22 -9.13
CA SER A 126 6.03 13.03 -8.98
C SER A 126 7.30 12.20 -8.84
N THR A 127 7.19 11.01 -8.26
CA THR A 127 8.33 10.19 -7.86
C THR A 127 8.21 8.80 -8.45
N VAL A 128 9.22 8.35 -9.19
CA VAL A 128 9.32 6.97 -9.68
C VAL A 128 9.81 6.06 -8.56
N VAL A 129 9.05 5.00 -8.27
CA VAL A 129 9.38 3.96 -7.30
C VAL A 129 9.94 2.72 -8.00
N VAL A 130 9.37 2.35 -9.15
CA VAL A 130 9.82 1.24 -10.01
C VAL A 130 9.74 1.67 -11.46
N LEU A 131 10.72 1.27 -12.26
CA LEU A 131 10.75 1.50 -13.69
C LEU A 131 11.30 0.28 -14.42
N ASP A 132 10.48 -0.31 -15.28
CA ASP A 132 10.90 -1.22 -16.35
C ASP A 132 10.67 -0.50 -17.69
N PRO A 133 11.73 0.11 -18.28
CA PRO A 133 11.59 0.92 -19.48
C PRO A 133 11.36 0.06 -20.74
N PRO A 134 10.84 0.64 -21.83
CA PRO A 134 10.71 -0.08 -23.09
C PRO A 134 12.08 -0.37 -23.73
N PRO A 135 12.21 -1.48 -24.49
CA PRO A 135 11.18 -2.50 -24.69
C PRO A 135 11.19 -3.51 -23.53
N LEU A 136 10.12 -3.53 -22.74
CA LEU A 136 9.80 -4.64 -21.85
C LEU A 136 8.94 -5.63 -22.64
N THR A 137 9.38 -6.89 -22.72
CA THR A 137 8.56 -7.94 -23.34
C THR A 137 7.65 -8.58 -22.29
N ILE A 138 6.34 -8.49 -22.51
CA ILE A 138 5.33 -9.29 -21.80
C ILE A 138 5.06 -10.53 -22.65
N SER A 139 5.28 -11.71 -22.08
CA SER A 139 5.15 -12.96 -22.84
C SER A 139 3.70 -13.28 -23.13
N GLY A 140 3.39 -13.75 -24.34
CA GLY A 140 2.08 -14.27 -24.70
C GLY A 140 1.70 -15.58 -24.02
N THR A 141 2.65 -16.27 -23.37
CA THR A 141 2.35 -17.58 -22.74
C THR A 141 2.17 -17.45 -21.24
N LEU A 142 3.13 -16.82 -20.56
CA LEU A 142 3.13 -16.68 -19.11
C LEU A 142 3.12 -15.21 -18.71
N ALA A 143 2.28 -14.88 -17.73
CA ALA A 143 2.19 -13.55 -17.16
C ALA A 143 3.53 -13.14 -16.53
N LYS A 144 3.86 -11.87 -16.67
CA LYS A 144 4.99 -11.24 -15.98
C LYS A 144 4.55 -10.87 -14.57
N GLN A 145 5.13 -11.54 -13.57
CA GLN A 145 4.84 -11.27 -12.17
C GLN A 145 5.76 -10.20 -11.60
N TYR A 146 5.18 -9.24 -10.89
CA TYR A 146 5.90 -8.27 -10.07
C TYR A 146 5.69 -8.60 -8.59
N SER A 147 6.79 -8.60 -7.83
CA SER A 147 6.78 -8.81 -6.38
C SER A 147 7.68 -7.79 -5.71
N PHE A 148 7.15 -7.13 -4.70
CA PHE A 148 7.74 -5.97 -4.06
C PHE A 148 7.89 -6.20 -2.56
N ALA A 149 9.06 -5.85 -2.04
CA ALA A 149 9.37 -5.92 -0.62
C ALA A 149 10.30 -4.77 -0.23
N GLY A 150 10.13 -4.28 1.00
CA GLY A 150 10.92 -3.19 1.55
C GLY A 150 10.14 -1.90 1.79
N PRO A 151 10.72 -0.97 2.56
CA PRO A 151 10.02 0.20 3.08
C PRO A 151 9.61 1.20 1.98
N GLN A 152 10.30 1.23 0.85
CA GLN A 152 9.93 2.11 -0.29
C GLN A 152 8.57 1.76 -0.91
N PHE A 153 8.07 0.56 -0.66
CA PHE A 153 6.76 0.10 -1.11
C PHE A 153 5.65 0.35 -0.08
N THR A 154 5.93 1.02 1.03
CA THR A 154 4.93 1.51 1.99
C THR A 154 4.84 3.04 1.91
N ARG A 155 3.64 3.57 1.68
CA ARG A 155 3.43 5.00 1.40
C ARG A 155 2.15 5.57 2.02
N LEU A 156 2.26 6.80 2.50
CA LEU A 156 1.15 7.62 3.02
C LEU A 156 0.40 8.35 1.92
N ASP A 157 1.08 8.63 0.82
CA ASP A 157 0.58 9.34 -0.37
C ASP A 157 0.12 8.38 -1.47
N GLY A 158 0.23 7.07 -1.26
CA GLY A 158 -0.25 6.06 -2.18
C GLY A 158 0.69 5.72 -3.35
N PHE A 159 0.15 4.98 -4.31
CA PHE A 159 0.86 4.56 -5.52
C PHE A 159 0.04 4.87 -6.78
N ALA A 160 0.72 5.04 -7.89
CA ALA A 160 0.13 4.96 -9.23
C ALA A 160 0.92 3.95 -10.07
N ILE A 161 0.24 2.94 -10.58
CA ILE A 161 0.81 1.91 -11.45
C ILE A 161 0.43 2.25 -12.88
N GLN A 162 1.42 2.34 -13.78
CA GLN A 162 1.20 2.57 -15.20
C GLN A 162 1.82 1.46 -16.04
N TYR A 163 1.06 0.94 -17.01
CA TYR A 163 1.50 -0.06 -17.99
C TYR A 163 1.02 0.33 -19.40
N GLY A 164 1.90 0.23 -20.39
CA GLY A 164 1.67 0.77 -21.74
C GLY A 164 2.98 0.85 -22.52
N PRO A 165 3.09 1.57 -23.65
CA PRO A 165 2.10 2.45 -24.26
C PRO A 165 0.96 1.71 -25.00
N ASP A 166 1.02 0.38 -25.07
CA ASP A 166 -0.04 -0.48 -25.61
C ASP A 166 -0.81 -1.19 -24.47
N GLY A 167 -1.49 -0.39 -23.64
CA GLY A 167 -2.35 -0.89 -22.58
C GLY A 167 -3.62 -1.58 -23.08
N PHE A 168 -3.88 -1.59 -24.40
CA PHE A 168 -4.96 -2.38 -25.00
C PHE A 168 -4.58 -3.84 -25.20
N ASN A 169 -3.31 -4.13 -25.48
CA ASN A 169 -2.84 -5.51 -25.64
C ASN A 169 -2.05 -6.02 -24.44
N VAL A 170 -1.89 -5.20 -23.40
CA VAL A 170 -1.30 -5.57 -22.12
C VAL A 170 -2.32 -5.32 -21.02
N GLY A 171 -2.62 -6.34 -20.23
CA GLY A 171 -3.61 -6.29 -19.16
C GLY A 171 -2.96 -6.54 -17.80
N ILE A 172 -3.57 -6.01 -16.74
CA ILE A 172 -3.13 -6.19 -15.35
C ILE A 172 -4.13 -7.03 -14.57
N ASP A 173 -3.62 -7.87 -13.69
CA ASP A 173 -4.38 -8.72 -12.77
C ASP A 173 -3.62 -8.93 -11.45
N ASN A 174 -4.25 -9.54 -10.46
CA ASN A 174 -3.71 -9.93 -9.16
C ASN A 174 -2.97 -8.79 -8.46
N LEU A 175 -3.56 -7.60 -8.45
CA LEU A 175 -3.00 -6.44 -7.76
C LEU A 175 -3.11 -6.64 -6.25
N ARG A 176 -1.95 -6.88 -5.63
CA ARG A 176 -1.81 -7.19 -4.20
C ARG A 176 -1.28 -5.99 -3.44
N PHE A 177 -2.00 -5.59 -2.41
CA PHE A 177 -1.57 -4.54 -1.49
C PHE A 177 -2.13 -4.76 -0.09
N VAL A 178 -1.53 -4.07 0.87
CA VAL A 178 -1.99 -4.04 2.26
C VAL A 178 -2.28 -2.61 2.65
N VAL A 179 -3.45 -2.35 3.19
CA VAL A 179 -3.79 -1.08 3.82
C VAL A 179 -3.62 -1.22 5.31
N SER A 180 -2.90 -0.31 5.95
CA SER A 180 -2.67 -0.36 7.38
C SER A 180 -2.85 1.02 8.00
N PRO A 181 -3.42 1.11 9.21
CA PRO A 181 -3.41 2.32 10.01
C PRO A 181 -1.97 2.82 10.23
N VAL A 182 -1.78 4.12 10.17
CA VAL A 182 -0.50 4.74 10.53
C VAL A 182 -0.34 4.66 12.04
N PRO A 183 0.74 4.05 12.56
CA PRO A 183 0.95 3.97 14.00
C PRO A 183 0.96 5.36 14.64
N ALA A 184 0.14 5.55 15.66
CA ALA A 184 0.19 6.78 16.45
C ALA A 184 1.56 6.87 17.16
N PRO A 185 2.18 8.06 17.21
CA PRO A 185 3.38 8.24 18.01
C PRO A 185 3.06 7.90 19.48
N LEU A 186 3.85 7.01 20.07
CA LEU A 186 3.69 6.61 21.47
C LEU A 186 3.82 7.85 22.37
N PRO A 187 2.86 8.13 23.27
CA PRO A 187 3.05 9.18 24.25
C PRO A 187 4.18 8.78 25.21
N LEU A 188 5.30 9.51 25.19
CA LEU A 188 6.39 9.39 26.16
C LEU A 188 5.91 9.86 27.55
N LEU A 189 5.14 9.02 28.25
CA LEU A 189 4.76 9.25 29.65
C LEU A 189 5.39 8.16 30.53
N GLY A 190 6.50 8.53 31.21
CA GLY A 190 6.90 7.89 32.46
C GLY A 190 8.25 7.15 32.51
N VAL A 191 9.39 7.85 32.34
CA VAL A 191 10.66 7.42 32.95
C VAL A 191 11.21 8.44 33.96
N ALA A 192 10.60 9.63 34.08
CA ALA A 192 11.06 10.68 34.99
C ALA A 192 10.64 10.50 36.47
N GLY A 193 10.07 9.34 36.86
CA GLY A 193 9.46 9.15 38.18
C GLY A 193 10.23 8.30 39.21
N LEU A 194 11.36 7.65 38.85
CA LEU A 194 11.96 6.61 39.70
C LEU A 194 13.24 7.01 40.49
N PHE A 195 13.59 8.31 40.59
CA PHE A 195 14.79 8.74 41.33
C PHE A 195 14.58 9.85 42.38
N ALA A 196 13.34 10.10 42.84
CA ALA A 196 13.07 11.04 43.93
C ALA A 196 12.68 10.30 45.22
N GLY A 197 13.62 9.63 45.87
CA GLY A 197 13.29 8.85 47.06
C GLY A 197 14.45 8.32 47.91
N SER A 198 15.55 9.06 48.08
CA SER A 198 16.56 8.71 49.07
C SER A 198 17.32 9.91 49.60
N ARG A 199 16.59 10.83 50.23
CA ARG A 199 17.17 11.81 51.16
C ARG A 199 16.30 11.87 52.40
N ASN A 200 16.65 11.06 53.41
CA ASN A 200 16.66 11.42 54.83
C ASN A 200 16.82 10.18 55.72
N LEU A 201 18.05 9.72 55.95
CA LEU A 201 18.40 9.08 57.21
C LEU A 201 19.84 9.45 57.58
N ARG A 202 19.98 10.59 58.27
CA ARG A 202 21.19 10.92 59.02
C ARG A 202 20.80 11.37 60.43
N ARG A 203 21.52 10.76 61.39
CA ARG A 203 21.68 11.08 62.83
C ARG A 203 20.63 10.41 63.71
N ARG A 204 21.01 9.62 64.72
CA ARG A 204 21.97 9.99 65.78
C ARG A 204 22.82 8.82 66.27
N VAL A 205 24.13 9.06 66.36
CA VAL A 205 25.04 8.37 67.28
C VAL A 205 24.84 8.98 68.67
N LYS A 206 24.61 8.16 69.69
CA LYS A 206 24.94 8.47 71.09
C LYS A 206 25.56 7.22 71.71
N ALA A 207 26.86 7.28 71.92
CA ALA A 207 27.56 6.45 72.89
C ALA A 207 27.32 7.03 74.29
N VAL A 208 26.95 6.18 75.26
CA VAL A 208 27.22 6.39 76.69
C VAL A 208 27.49 5.01 77.31
N GLN A 209 28.58 4.94 78.06
CA GLN A 209 29.18 3.78 78.72
C GLN A 209 28.44 3.33 80.00
N SER A 210 28.68 2.07 80.38
CA SER A 210 29.18 1.61 81.70
C SER A 210 28.22 1.20 82.86
N ILE A 211 28.42 -0.08 83.31
CA ILE A 211 28.45 -0.61 84.72
C ILE A 211 27.06 -0.81 85.42
N LYS A 212 26.68 -1.87 86.18
CA LYS A 212 27.23 -3.06 86.93
C LYS A 212 26.01 -3.99 87.28
N ALA A 213 26.06 -5.32 87.40
CA ALA A 213 26.43 -6.20 88.55
C ALA A 213 25.29 -7.17 89.00
N GLY A 214 25.67 -8.39 89.41
CA GLY A 214 24.98 -9.28 90.38
C GLY A 214 24.19 -10.44 89.74
N GLY A 215 24.31 -11.71 90.10
CA GLY A 215 24.92 -12.36 91.26
C GLY A 215 23.97 -13.45 91.76
N THR A 216 24.44 -14.70 91.79
CA THR A 216 24.27 -15.75 92.84
C THR A 216 25.02 -16.99 92.36
#